data_AF-A0A975EF74-F1
#
_entry.id   AF-A0A975EF74-F1
#
_cell.length_a   1.000
_cell.length_b   1.000
_cell.length_c   1.000
_cell.angle_alpha   90.00
_cell.angle_beta   90.00
_cell.angle_gamma   90.00
#
_symmetry.space_group_name_H-M   'P 1'
#
loop_
_entity.id
_entity.type
_entity.pdbx_description
1 polymer ?
#
loop_
_entity_poly.entity_id
_entity_poly.type
_entity_poly.pdbx_seq_one_letter_code
_entity_poly.pdbx_strand_id
1 'polypeptide(L)'
;MDFQEIIKSHFIWGLALGLLVAGFILKNSIGAKMGLKREIRRIEAEKREMQSHLNTQMKITATGSDSLTKEIEKLKEHNENLRVNLAALQNKPDKSEQRQFRMQEMAISSMREQAPGFAGAWEKAMRQAESEMASAESGFSKLVRKVVPGLGYSGGKTADAQVVENVEPS
;
A
#
# COMPACT_ATOMS: atom_id res chain seq x y z
N MET A 1 -66.64 68.64 -26.95
CA MET A 1 -65.19 68.90 -27.07
C MET A 1 -64.64 67.76 -27.88
N ASP A 2 -64.38 68.05 -29.15
CA ASP A 2 -64.19 67.01 -30.15
C ASP A 2 -62.76 66.49 -30.09
N PHE A 3 -62.60 65.21 -29.72
CA PHE A 3 -61.31 64.50 -29.72
C PHE A 3 -60.54 64.66 -31.05
N GLN A 4 -61.27 64.93 -32.15
CA GLN A 4 -60.74 65.24 -33.47
C GLN A 4 -59.89 66.53 -33.52
N GLU A 5 -60.25 67.58 -32.76
CA GLU A 5 -59.50 68.84 -32.73
C GLU A 5 -58.24 68.72 -31.89
N ILE A 6 -58.32 67.96 -30.80
CA ILE A 6 -57.19 67.65 -29.92
C ILE A 6 -56.12 66.91 -30.75
N ILE A 7 -56.48 65.85 -31.48
CA ILE A 7 -55.56 65.06 -32.32
C ILE A 7 -54.92 65.91 -33.45
N LYS A 8 -55.60 66.94 -33.96
CA LYS A 8 -55.05 67.84 -34.99
C LYS A 8 -54.08 68.89 -34.47
N SER A 9 -53.92 69.04 -33.16
CA SER A 9 -52.97 69.99 -32.59
C SER A 9 -51.51 69.60 -32.89
N HIS A 10 -50.67 70.60 -33.21
CA HIS A 10 -49.25 70.43 -33.49
C HIS A 10 -48.48 69.79 -32.31
N PHE A 11 -49.00 69.97 -31.09
CA PHE A 11 -48.47 69.40 -29.86
C PHE A 11 -48.59 67.86 -29.81
N ILE A 12 -49.72 67.29 -30.24
CA ILE A 12 -49.95 65.84 -30.18
C ILE A 12 -49.12 65.10 -31.22
N TRP A 13 -48.86 65.72 -32.37
CA TRP A 13 -47.89 65.20 -33.33
C TRP A 13 -46.46 65.19 -32.77
N GLY A 14 -46.06 66.25 -32.05
CA GLY A 14 -44.77 66.28 -31.35
C GLY A 14 -44.65 65.21 -30.24
N LEU A 15 -45.72 65.02 -29.46
CA LEU A 15 -45.77 64.00 -28.41
C LEU A 15 -45.75 62.58 -28.99
N ALA A 16 -46.49 62.34 -30.08
CA ALA A 16 -46.48 61.05 -30.78
C ALA A 16 -45.10 60.73 -31.34
N LEU A 17 -44.41 61.72 -31.95
CA LEU A 17 -43.06 61.56 -32.46
C LEU A 17 -42.06 61.27 -31.34
N GLY A 18 -42.13 62.02 -30.23
CA GLY A 18 -41.27 61.80 -29.06
C GLY A 18 -41.49 60.44 -28.40
N LEU A 19 -42.75 59.99 -28.31
CA LEU A 19 -43.09 58.68 -27.75
C LEU A 19 -42.62 57.53 -28.66
N LEU A 20 -42.65 57.72 -29.99
CA LEU A 20 -42.12 56.77 -30.96
C LEU A 20 -40.60 56.61 -30.79
N VAL A 21 -39.86 57.72 -30.71
CA VAL A 21 -38.40 57.71 -30.47
C VAL A 21 -38.07 57.09 -29.12
N ALA A 22 -38.78 57.46 -28.05
CA ALA A 22 -38.59 56.87 -26.73
C ALA A 22 -38.86 55.35 -26.72
N GLY A 23 -39.94 54.90 -27.38
CA GLY A 23 -40.25 53.48 -27.53
C GLY A 23 -39.17 52.71 -28.28
N PHE A 24 -38.59 53.29 -29.33
CA PHE A 24 -37.51 52.67 -30.08
C PHE A 24 -36.23 52.53 -29.25
N ILE A 25 -35.86 53.57 -28.50
CA ILE A 25 -34.69 53.54 -27.60
C ILE A 25 -34.88 52.51 -26.48
N LEU A 26 -36.08 52.44 -25.88
CA LEU A 26 -36.39 51.46 -24.83
C LEU A 26 -36.34 50.03 -25.36
N LYS A 27 -36.91 49.76 -26.53
CA LYS A 27 -36.86 48.43 -27.16
C LYS A 27 -35.43 47.98 -27.40
N ASN A 28 -34.58 48.85 -27.94
CA ASN A 28 -33.17 48.54 -28.18
C ASN A 28 -32.39 48.36 -26.86
N SER A 29 -32.63 49.23 -25.88
CA SER A 29 -31.97 49.17 -24.56
C SER A 29 -32.34 47.90 -23.78
N ILE A 30 -33.60 47.47 -23.82
CA ILE A 30 -34.05 46.25 -23.18
C ILE A 30 -33.42 45.03 -23.85
N GLY A 31 -33.35 44.99 -25.19
CA GLY A 31 -32.70 43.92 -25.94
C GLY A 31 -31.23 43.75 -25.54
N ALA A 32 -30.46 44.84 -25.51
CA ALA A 32 -29.06 44.83 -25.08
C ALA A 32 -28.89 44.35 -23.63
N LYS A 33 -29.74 44.84 -22.71
CA LYS A 33 -29.71 44.42 -21.30
C LYS A 33 -30.05 42.93 -21.12
N MET A 34 -30.95 42.38 -21.94
CA MET A 34 -31.30 40.96 -21.89
C MET A 34 -30.17 40.08 -22.42
N GLY A 35 -29.44 40.51 -23.46
CA GLY A 35 -28.23 39.82 -23.96
C GLY A 35 -27.15 39.75 -22.88
N LEU A 36 -26.78 40.89 -22.30
CA LEU A 36 -25.79 40.98 -21.23
C LEU A 36 -26.15 40.12 -20.01
N LYS A 37 -27.43 40.10 -19.62
CA LYS A 37 -27.90 39.24 -18.50
C LYS A 37 -27.73 37.74 -18.79
N ARG A 38 -27.88 37.30 -20.05
CA ARG A 38 -27.67 35.90 -20.44
C ARG A 38 -26.20 35.52 -20.37
N GLU A 39 -25.31 36.39 -20.83
CA GLU A 39 -23.86 36.20 -20.75
C GLU A 39 -23.38 36.13 -19.31
N ILE A 40 -23.85 37.04 -18.45
CA ILE A 40 -23.53 37.01 -17.00
C ILE A 40 -23.97 35.69 -16.37
N ARG A 41 -25.19 35.23 -16.66
CA ARG A 41 -25.69 33.94 -16.15
C ARG A 41 -24.85 32.77 -16.63
N ARG A 42 -24.41 32.80 -17.89
CA ARG A 42 -23.54 31.77 -18.46
C ARG A 42 -22.18 31.74 -17.76
N ILE A 43 -21.53 32.89 -17.62
CA ILE A 43 -20.24 33.00 -16.94
C ILE A 43 -20.35 32.57 -15.48
N GLU A 44 -21.45 32.93 -14.80
CA GLU A 44 -21.69 32.51 -13.42
C GLU A 44 -21.91 30.99 -13.32
N ALA A 45 -22.58 30.38 -14.28
CA ALA A 45 -22.72 28.93 -14.35
C ALA A 45 -21.36 28.23 -14.57
N GLU A 46 -20.56 28.72 -15.51
CA GLU A 46 -19.20 28.22 -15.78
C GLU A 46 -18.29 28.38 -14.53
N LYS A 47 -18.38 29.51 -13.82
CA LYS A 47 -17.66 29.71 -12.56
C LYS A 47 -18.09 28.72 -11.48
N ARG A 48 -19.39 28.46 -11.35
CA ARG A 48 -19.91 27.49 -10.37
C ARG A 48 -19.47 26.06 -10.71
N GLU A 49 -19.47 25.70 -11.99
CA GLU A 49 -18.98 24.41 -12.46
C GLU A 49 -17.48 24.25 -12.17
N MET A 50 -16.66 25.26 -12.46
CA MET A 50 -15.23 25.25 -12.10
C MET A 50 -15.00 25.14 -10.59
N GLN A 51 -15.76 25.87 -9.78
CA GLN A 51 -15.70 25.75 -8.32
C GLN A 51 -16.12 24.36 -7.84
N SER A 52 -17.11 23.73 -8.49
CA SER A 52 -17.52 22.36 -8.20
C SER A 52 -16.42 21.35 -8.53
N HIS A 53 -15.77 21.48 -9.69
CA HIS A 53 -14.62 20.65 -10.05
C HIS A 53 -13.45 20.82 -9.08
N LEU A 54 -13.13 22.06 -8.67
CA LEU A 54 -12.08 22.30 -7.68
C LEU A 54 -12.41 21.66 -6.34
N ASN A 55 -13.63 21.86 -5.83
CA ASN A 55 -14.05 21.24 -4.58
C ASN A 55 -14.00 19.71 -4.66
N THR A 56 -14.36 19.14 -5.81
CA THR A 56 -14.29 17.70 -6.05
C THR A 56 -12.84 17.22 -6.09
N GLN A 57 -11.95 17.93 -6.77
CA GLN A 57 -10.51 17.60 -6.79
C GLN A 57 -9.88 17.75 -5.41
N MET A 58 -10.17 18.82 -4.67
CA MET A 58 -9.71 18.99 -3.29
C MET A 58 -10.22 17.85 -2.41
N LYS A 59 -11.49 17.47 -2.54
CA LYS A 59 -12.05 16.34 -1.81
C LYS A 59 -11.36 15.03 -2.18
N ILE A 60 -11.13 14.76 -3.47
CA ILE A 60 -10.43 13.56 -3.95
C ILE A 60 -8.99 13.53 -3.41
N THR A 61 -8.23 14.62 -3.56
CA THR A 61 -6.86 14.73 -3.08
C THR A 61 -6.78 14.60 -1.57
N ALA A 62 -7.69 15.22 -0.81
CA ALA A 62 -7.75 15.06 0.64
C ALA A 62 -8.06 13.61 1.03
N THR A 63 -9.05 12.97 0.40
CA THR A 63 -9.38 11.57 0.67
C THR A 63 -8.25 10.60 0.32
N GLY A 64 -7.52 10.86 -0.77
CA GLY A 64 -6.35 10.06 -1.15
C GLY A 64 -5.15 10.30 -0.23
N SER A 65 -4.92 11.53 0.20
CA SER A 65 -3.89 11.86 1.19
C SER A 65 -4.18 11.20 2.55
N ASP A 66 -5.43 11.21 2.98
CA ASP A 66 -5.87 10.55 4.22
C ASP A 66 -5.71 9.04 4.16
N SER A 67 -6.04 8.40 3.03
CA SER A 67 -5.85 6.95 2.85
C SER A 67 -4.36 6.58 2.86
N LEU A 68 -3.51 7.35 2.18
CA LEU A 68 -2.06 7.14 2.20
C LEU A 68 -1.48 7.31 3.60
N THR A 69 -1.94 8.32 4.34
CA THR A 69 -1.49 8.54 5.73
C THR A 69 -1.88 7.37 6.64
N LYS A 70 -3.11 6.86 6.50
CA LYS A 70 -3.58 5.67 7.23
C LYS A 70 -2.80 4.41 6.87
N GLU A 71 -2.44 4.23 5.60
CA GLU A 71 -1.62 3.09 5.17
C GLU A 71 -0.21 3.17 5.76
N ILE A 72 0.41 4.36 5.77
CA ILE A 72 1.71 4.57 6.43
C ILE A 72 1.63 4.25 7.92
N GLU A 73 0.58 4.71 8.60
CA GLU A 73 0.37 4.44 10.03
C GLU A 73 0.20 2.94 10.30
N LYS A 74 -0.64 2.24 9.52
CA LYS A 74 -0.79 0.78 9.60
C LYS A 74 0.52 0.04 9.35
N LEU A 75 1.29 0.46 8.33
CA LEU A 75 2.58 -0.17 8.02
C LEU A 75 3.58 0.03 9.14
N LYS A 76 3.61 1.22 9.77
CA LYS A 76 4.45 1.48 10.95
C LYS A 76 4.02 0.61 12.13
N GLU A 77 2.72 0.49 12.38
CA GLU A 77 2.18 -0.37 13.43
C GLU A 77 2.55 -1.85 13.19
N HIS A 78 2.38 -2.34 11.96
CA HIS A 78 2.80 -3.69 11.59
C HIS A 78 4.31 -3.89 11.73
N ASN A 79 5.11 -2.90 11.36
CA ASN A 79 6.56 -2.98 11.51
C ASN A 79 6.98 -3.07 12.98
N GLU A 80 6.38 -2.25 13.86
CA GLU A 80 6.64 -2.29 15.29
C GLU A 80 6.16 -3.61 15.90
N ASN A 81 4.96 -4.08 15.54
CA ASN A 81 4.44 -5.37 15.97
C ASN A 81 5.36 -6.52 15.54
N LEU A 82 5.86 -6.51 14.30
CA LEU A 82 6.81 -7.50 13.82
C LEU A 82 8.15 -7.41 14.56
N ARG A 83 8.64 -6.21 14.84
CA ARG A 83 9.86 -5.99 15.62
C ARG A 83 9.71 -6.52 17.05
N VAL A 84 8.60 -6.23 17.71
CA VAL A 84 8.27 -6.73 19.06
C VAL A 84 8.11 -8.25 19.03
N ASN A 85 7.43 -8.80 18.03
CA ASN A 85 7.27 -10.24 17.87
C ASN A 85 8.61 -10.93 17.61
N LEU A 86 9.48 -10.36 16.77
CA LEU A 86 10.82 -10.89 16.52
C LEU A 86 11.68 -10.84 17.79
N ALA A 87 11.63 -9.74 18.54
CA ALA A 87 12.30 -9.64 19.83
C ALA A 87 11.74 -10.64 20.85
N ALA A 88 10.42 -10.87 20.87
CA ALA A 88 9.78 -11.87 21.73
C ALA A 88 10.16 -13.30 21.32
N LEU A 89 10.22 -13.57 20.01
CA LEU A 89 10.66 -14.85 19.43
C LEU A 89 12.16 -15.09 19.65
N GLN A 90 12.99 -14.06 19.76
CA GLN A 90 14.40 -14.23 20.13
C GLN A 90 14.55 -14.51 21.63
N ASN A 91 13.72 -13.87 22.46
CA ASN A 91 13.82 -14.00 23.92
C ASN A 91 13.14 -15.26 24.50
N LYS A 92 12.18 -15.87 23.80
CA LYS A 92 11.47 -17.07 24.26
C LYS A 92 12.26 -18.39 24.18
N PRO A 93 12.91 -18.76 23.06
CA PRO A 93 13.65 -20.02 22.95
C PRO A 93 15.01 -19.95 23.67
N ASP A 94 15.69 -18.79 23.63
CA ASP A 94 17.07 -18.70 24.09
C ASP A 94 17.23 -18.98 25.60
N LYS A 95 16.32 -18.48 26.45
CA LYS A 95 16.46 -18.70 27.90
C LYS A 95 15.93 -20.05 28.38
N SER A 96 14.87 -20.60 27.77
CA SER A 96 14.35 -21.91 28.19
C SER A 96 15.22 -23.05 27.69
N GLU A 97 15.64 -23.00 26.42
CA GLU A 97 16.48 -24.03 25.82
C GLU A 97 17.88 -24.01 26.45
N GLN A 98 18.52 -22.84 26.62
CA GLN A 98 19.81 -22.77 27.32
C GLN A 98 19.73 -23.29 28.76
N ARG A 99 18.64 -23.01 29.49
CA ARG A 99 18.46 -23.55 30.85
C ARG A 99 18.32 -25.07 30.81
N GLN A 100 17.60 -25.61 29.84
CA GLN A 100 17.42 -27.05 29.68
C GLN A 100 18.74 -27.74 29.32
N PHE A 101 19.53 -27.15 28.41
CA PHE A 101 20.88 -27.63 28.09
C PHE A 101 21.80 -27.61 29.32
N ARG A 102 21.82 -26.51 30.07
CA ARG A 102 22.61 -26.43 31.32
C ARG A 102 22.17 -27.44 32.37
N MET A 103 20.85 -27.65 32.51
CA MET A 103 20.32 -28.64 33.44
C MET A 103 20.72 -30.07 33.02
N GLN A 104 20.65 -30.39 31.72
CA GLN A 104 21.15 -31.66 31.20
C GLN A 104 22.65 -31.83 31.44
N GLU A 105 23.46 -30.81 31.16
CA GLU A 105 24.91 -30.88 31.36
C GLU A 105 25.26 -31.14 32.83
N MET A 106 24.59 -30.43 33.75
CA MET A 106 24.75 -30.67 35.19
C MET A 106 24.30 -32.08 35.62
N ALA A 107 23.19 -32.58 35.07
CA ALA A 107 22.71 -33.93 35.36
C ALA A 107 23.70 -34.99 34.86
N ILE A 108 24.23 -34.83 33.63
CA ILE A 108 25.23 -35.73 33.05
C ILE A 108 26.53 -35.69 33.86
N SER A 109 26.98 -34.51 34.28
CA SER A 109 28.15 -34.36 35.17
C SER A 109 27.96 -35.13 36.48
N SER A 110 26.79 -34.96 37.12
CA SER A 110 26.48 -35.67 38.36
C SER A 110 26.39 -37.18 38.18
N MET A 111 25.83 -37.66 37.06
CA MET A 111 25.77 -39.09 36.74
C MET A 111 27.15 -39.68 36.45
N ARG A 112 28.05 -38.91 35.82
CA ARG A 112 29.45 -39.31 35.59
C ARG A 112 30.23 -39.48 36.90
N GLU A 113 29.96 -38.65 37.90
CA GLU A 113 30.59 -38.76 39.23
C GLU A 113 30.06 -39.95 40.04
N GLN A 114 28.78 -40.29 39.88
CA GLN A 114 28.13 -41.34 40.66
C GLN A 114 28.28 -42.76 40.09
N ALA A 115 28.54 -42.91 38.78
CA ALA A 115 28.54 -44.21 38.10
C ALA A 115 29.85 -44.48 37.31
N PRO A 116 30.71 -45.41 37.76
CA PRO A 116 31.87 -45.85 36.99
C PRO A 116 31.44 -46.48 35.66
N GLY A 117 31.98 -45.98 34.54
CA GLY A 117 31.66 -46.48 33.19
C GLY A 117 30.48 -45.80 32.49
N PHE A 118 29.73 -44.91 33.17
CA PHE A 118 28.64 -44.15 32.56
C PHE A 118 29.13 -43.25 31.40
N ALA A 119 30.30 -42.63 31.54
CA ALA A 119 30.87 -41.76 30.52
C ALA A 119 30.98 -42.44 29.14
N GLY A 120 31.48 -43.69 29.09
CA GLY A 120 31.64 -44.42 27.83
C GLY A 120 30.32 -44.93 27.25
N ALA A 121 29.37 -45.34 28.09
CA ALA A 121 28.04 -45.73 27.64
C ALA A 121 27.25 -44.53 27.07
N TRP A 122 27.39 -43.35 27.69
CA TRP A 122 26.78 -42.10 27.24
C TRP A 122 27.37 -41.61 25.91
N GLU A 123 28.70 -41.62 25.75
CA GLU A 123 29.35 -41.25 24.47
C GLU A 123 28.92 -42.17 23.33
N LYS A 124 28.81 -43.48 23.60
CA LYS A 124 28.30 -44.46 22.61
C LYS A 124 26.82 -44.20 22.26
N ALA A 125 25.99 -43.88 23.25
CA ALA A 125 24.59 -43.56 23.04
C ALA A 125 24.39 -42.25 22.25
N MET A 126 25.19 -41.22 22.52
CA MET A 126 25.18 -39.96 21.76
C MET A 126 25.55 -40.19 20.30
N ARG A 127 26.63 -40.93 20.04
CA ARG A 127 27.07 -41.25 18.67
C ARG A 127 26.03 -42.09 17.90
N GLN A 128 25.33 -42.98 18.59
CA GLN A 128 24.22 -43.74 18.01
C GLN A 128 23.03 -42.82 17.69
N ALA A 129 22.64 -41.92 18.60
CA ALA A 129 21.56 -40.97 18.39
C ALA A 129 21.85 -39.98 17.24
N GLU A 130 23.09 -39.50 17.11
CA GLU A 130 23.54 -38.68 15.98
C GLU A 130 23.38 -39.43 14.65
N SER A 131 23.76 -40.71 14.61
CA SER A 131 23.62 -41.54 13.41
C SER A 131 22.15 -41.79 13.02
N GLU A 132 21.27 -41.95 14.00
CA GLU A 132 19.83 -42.13 13.78
C GLU A 132 19.16 -40.82 13.33
N MET A 133 19.54 -39.67 13.90
CA MET A 133 19.08 -38.35 13.46
C MET A 133 19.51 -38.04 12.03
N ALA A 134 20.79 -38.25 11.69
CA ALA A 134 21.29 -38.06 10.33
C ALA A 134 20.53 -38.95 9.32
N SER A 135 20.21 -40.18 9.73
CA SER A 135 19.41 -41.11 8.93
C SER A 135 17.96 -40.62 8.77
N ALA A 136 17.34 -40.07 9.81
CA ALA A 136 15.97 -39.53 9.77
C ALA A 136 15.85 -38.26 8.90
N GLU A 137 16.82 -37.34 8.99
CA GLU A 137 16.89 -36.15 8.14
C GLU A 137 17.11 -36.51 6.66
N SER A 138 17.94 -37.54 6.39
CA SER A 138 18.11 -38.08 5.04
C SER A 138 16.84 -38.76 4.51
N GLY A 139 16.02 -39.33 5.39
CA GLY A 139 14.72 -39.94 5.05
C GLY A 139 13.68 -38.89 4.65
N PHE A 140 13.61 -37.79 5.40
CA PHE A 140 12.70 -36.68 5.12
C PHE A 140 13.09 -35.91 3.85
N SER A 141 14.39 -35.66 3.62
CA SER A 141 14.86 -35.03 2.38
C SER A 141 14.57 -35.88 1.14
N LYS A 142 14.64 -37.21 1.24
CA LYS A 142 14.22 -38.14 0.16
C LYS A 142 12.71 -38.07 -0.10
N LEU A 143 11.89 -37.90 0.94
CA LEU A 143 10.45 -37.71 0.81
C LEU A 143 10.13 -36.35 0.15
N VAL A 144 10.72 -35.25 0.63
CA VAL A 144 10.54 -33.89 0.05
C VAL A 144 10.93 -33.85 -1.43
N ARG A 145 12.04 -34.52 -1.81
CA ARG A 145 12.46 -34.65 -3.21
C ARG A 145 11.46 -35.42 -4.09
N LYS A 146 10.65 -36.31 -3.50
CA LYS A 146 9.63 -37.09 -4.19
C LYS A 146 8.30 -36.35 -4.33
N VAL A 147 7.99 -35.39 -3.44
CA VAL A 147 6.71 -34.65 -3.45
C VAL A 147 6.75 -33.31 -4.20
N VAL A 148 7.93 -32.83 -4.64
CA VAL A 148 8.06 -31.65 -5.49
C VAL A 148 8.69 -32.00 -6.85
N PRO A 149 7.97 -32.69 -7.75
CA PRO A 149 8.36 -32.75 -9.15
C PRO A 149 7.89 -31.46 -9.84
N GLY A 150 8.76 -30.45 -9.94
CA GLY A 150 8.47 -29.33 -10.85
C GLY A 150 9.07 -27.95 -10.56
N LEU A 151 9.66 -27.69 -9.38
CA LEU A 151 10.37 -26.43 -9.15
C LEU A 151 11.88 -26.69 -9.24
N GLY A 152 12.40 -26.54 -10.46
CA GLY A 152 13.84 -26.60 -10.74
C GLY A 152 14.58 -25.61 -9.85
N TYR A 153 15.32 -26.14 -8.88
CA TYR A 153 16.37 -25.43 -8.18
C TYR A 153 17.44 -25.06 -9.22
N SER A 154 17.35 -23.85 -9.75
CA SER A 154 18.47 -23.20 -10.46
C SER A 154 19.52 -22.77 -9.43
N GLY A 155 20.11 -23.75 -8.75
CA GLY A 155 21.35 -23.57 -8.01
C GLY A 155 22.49 -23.92 -8.94
N GLY A 156 23.26 -22.91 -9.33
CA GLY A 156 24.23 -22.94 -10.41
C GLY A 156 25.16 -24.16 -10.39
N LYS A 157 25.37 -24.69 -11.61
CA LYS A 157 26.63 -25.33 -11.98
C LYS A 157 27.79 -24.39 -11.65
N THR A 158 28.54 -24.66 -10.59
CA THR A 158 29.97 -24.39 -10.62
C THR A 158 30.63 -25.69 -11.06
N ALA A 159 31.19 -25.62 -12.25
CA ALA A 159 31.81 -26.71 -12.96
C ALA A 159 32.86 -27.42 -12.12
N ASP A 160 32.85 -28.75 -12.22
CA ASP A 160 34.02 -29.59 -12.10
C ASP A 160 35.18 -28.98 -12.89
N ALA A 161 36.15 -28.42 -12.17
CA ALA A 161 37.53 -28.38 -12.66
C ALA A 161 38.13 -29.77 -12.35
N GLN A 162 37.95 -30.68 -13.30
CA GLN A 162 38.81 -31.85 -13.44
C GLN A 162 40.25 -31.35 -13.62
N VAL A 163 41.08 -31.46 -12.58
CA VAL A 163 42.53 -31.58 -12.76
C VAL A 163 42.83 -33.07 -12.74
N VAL A 164 42.98 -33.58 -13.95
CA VAL A 164 43.45 -34.92 -14.28
C VAL A 164 44.88 -35.09 -13.77
N GLU A 165 45.04 -36.05 -12.85
CA GLU A 165 46.03 -37.14 -12.91
C GLU A 165 47.45 -36.80 -13.39
N ASN A 166 48.42 -36.88 -12.48
CA ASN A 166 49.68 -37.57 -12.78
C ASN A 166 50.23 -38.26 -11.51
N VAL A 167 50.03 -39.57 -11.52
CA VAL A 167 50.72 -40.66 -10.82
C VAL A 167 52.10 -40.73 -11.54
N GLU A 168 53.30 -40.80 -10.95
CA GLU A 168 53.86 -41.67 -9.90
C GLU A 168 55.39 -41.38 -9.73
N PRO A 169 56.27 -42.26 -9.17
CA PRO A 169 57.09 -41.93 -8.00
C PRO A 169 58.62 -41.94 -8.27
N SER A 170 59.42 -41.45 -7.32
CA SER A 170 60.75 -41.95 -6.92
C SER A 170 61.26 -41.17 -5.71
#